data_AF-A0A497NHR8-F1
#
_entry.id   AF-A0A497NHR8-F1
#
_cell.length_a   1.000
_cell.length_b   1.000
_cell.length_c   1.000
_cell.angle_alpha   90.00
_cell.angle_beta   90.00
_cell.angle_gamma   90.00
#
_symmetry.space_group_name_H-M   'P 1'
#
loop_
_entity.id
_entity.type
_entity.pdbx_description
1 polymer ?
#
loop_
_entity_poly.entity_id
_entity_poly.type
_entity_poly.pdbx_seq_one_letter_code
_entity_poly.pdbx_strand_id
1 'polypeptide(L)'
;MAIKVNVFLSEISSKIKECVSEIESYSVDAPDLTVTAVNSLQECEELINNLNRENVEKALKIVTRLYQQALAYSEFVPTSVSNLKYIKDWLEQAEK
;
A
#
# COMPACT_ATOMS: atom_id res chain seq x y z
N MET A 1 12.95 20.82 5.24
CA MET A 1 11.69 20.28 4.66
C MET A 1 11.93 18.98 3.89
N ALA A 2 12.95 18.91 3.03
CA ALA A 2 13.30 17.70 2.25
C ALA A 2 13.61 16.43 3.08
N ILE A 3 14.25 16.57 4.25
CA ILE A 3 14.63 15.42 5.09
C ILE A 3 13.41 14.68 5.65
N LYS A 4 12.35 15.41 6.05
CA LYS A 4 11.12 14.78 6.56
C LYS A 4 10.41 13.98 5.47
N VAL A 5 10.30 14.54 4.26
CA VAL A 5 9.68 13.84 3.11
C VAL A 5 10.43 12.55 2.79
N ASN A 6 11.77 12.56 2.82
CA ASN A 6 12.58 11.38 2.54
C ASN A 6 12.43 10.27 3.59
N VAL A 7 12.34 10.63 4.88
CA VAL A 7 12.10 9.67 5.96
C VAL A 7 10.71 9.04 5.81
N PHE A 8 9.67 9.83 5.53
CA PHE A 8 8.32 9.30 5.32
C PHE A 8 8.23 8.39 4.09
N LEU A 9 8.91 8.72 2.98
CA LEU A 9 8.94 7.84 1.81
C LEU A 9 9.58 6.47 2.12
N SER A 10 10.68 6.45 2.88
CA SER A 10 11.32 5.19 3.29
C SER A 10 10.41 4.35 4.19
N GLU A 11 9.65 4.99 5.07
CA GLU A 11 8.68 4.32 5.94
C GLU A 11 7.52 3.74 5.14
N ILE A 12 6.96 4.52 4.20
CA ILE A 12 5.86 4.07 3.34
C ILE A 12 6.30 2.90 2.45
N SER A 13 7.50 2.94 1.86
CA SER A 13 8.06 1.82 1.11
C SER A 13 8.22 0.57 1.99
N SER A 14 8.69 0.71 3.24
CA SER A 14 8.78 -0.42 4.18
C SER A 14 7.41 -1.05 4.42
N LYS A 15 6.38 -0.23 4.67
CA LYS A 15 5.01 -0.69 4.90
C LYS A 15 4.41 -1.41 3.71
N ILE A 16 4.70 -0.94 2.49
CA ILE A 16 4.29 -1.62 1.25
C ILE A 16 4.97 -3.00 1.16
N LYS A 17 6.27 -3.08 1.44
CA LYS A 17 7.01 -4.36 1.44
C LYS A 17 6.50 -5.35 2.47
N GLU A 18 6.12 -4.87 3.65
CA GLU A 18 5.47 -5.69 4.68
C GLU A 18 4.12 -6.25 4.19
N CYS A 19 3.30 -5.43 3.50
CA CYS A 19 2.07 -5.92 2.87
C CYS A 19 2.37 -6.99 1.81
N VAL A 20 3.35 -6.74 0.93
CA VAL A 20 3.76 -7.71 -0.12
C VAL A 20 4.18 -9.03 0.52
N SER A 21 5.07 -8.98 1.51
CA SER A 21 5.57 -10.19 2.18
C SER A 21 4.48 -10.99 2.88
N GLU A 22 3.51 -10.32 3.52
CA GLU A 22 2.40 -11.01 4.18
C GLU A 22 1.47 -11.66 3.15
N ILE A 23 1.13 -10.95 2.08
CA ILE A 23 0.25 -11.45 1.02
C ILE A 23 0.91 -12.58 0.23
N GLU A 24 2.21 -12.47 -0.09
CA GLU A 24 2.96 -13.51 -0.81
C GLU A 24 3.03 -14.83 -0.04
N SER A 25 2.91 -14.81 1.29
CA SER A 25 2.85 -16.03 2.10
C SER A 25 1.65 -16.92 1.76
N TYR A 26 0.62 -16.37 1.12
CA TYR A 26 -0.59 -17.07 0.67
C TYR A 26 -0.58 -17.42 -0.84
N SER A 27 0.54 -17.21 -1.53
CA SER A 27 0.66 -17.45 -2.98
C SER A 27 0.33 -18.88 -3.43
N VAL A 28 0.51 -19.87 -2.57
CA VAL A 28 0.17 -21.27 -2.86
C VAL A 28 -1.33 -21.51 -2.79
N ASP A 29 -2.00 -20.93 -1.80
CA ASP A 29 -3.44 -21.14 -1.53
C ASP A 29 -4.32 -20.26 -2.44
N ALA A 30 -3.85 -19.07 -2.79
CA ALA A 30 -4.59 -18.08 -3.57
C ALA A 30 -3.68 -17.32 -4.56
N PRO A 31 -3.11 -17.99 -5.58
CA PRO A 31 -2.10 -17.42 -6.47
C PRO A 31 -2.59 -16.18 -7.21
N ASP A 32 -3.78 -16.22 -7.83
CA ASP A 32 -4.29 -15.12 -8.64
C ASP A 32 -4.60 -13.86 -7.82
N LEU A 33 -5.15 -14.06 -6.61
CA LEU A 33 -5.44 -12.97 -5.68
C LEU A 33 -4.16 -12.33 -5.17
N THR A 34 -3.17 -13.17 -4.83
CA THR A 34 -1.84 -12.75 -4.38
C THR A 34 -1.15 -11.92 -5.45
N VAL A 35 -1.08 -12.41 -6.69
CA VAL A 35 -0.47 -11.69 -7.82
C VAL A 35 -1.14 -10.34 -8.06
N THR A 36 -2.48 -10.31 -8.05
CA THR A 36 -3.23 -9.06 -8.29
C THR A 36 -2.98 -8.02 -7.20
N ALA A 37 -2.95 -8.45 -5.92
CA ALA A 37 -2.70 -7.58 -4.79
C ALA A 37 -1.25 -7.07 -4.76
N VAL A 38 -0.27 -7.94 -5.01
CA VAL A 38 1.16 -7.58 -5.08
C VAL A 38 1.41 -6.60 -6.22
N ASN A 39 0.87 -6.84 -7.42
CA ASN A 39 1.01 -5.91 -8.55
C ASN A 39 0.41 -4.53 -8.22
N SER A 40 -0.75 -4.50 -7.54
CA SER A 40 -1.36 -3.24 -7.11
C SER A 40 -0.49 -2.50 -6.07
N LEU A 41 0.14 -3.23 -5.16
CA LEU A 41 1.06 -2.65 -4.17
C LEU A 41 2.32 -2.08 -4.83
N GLN A 42 2.87 -2.78 -5.82
CA GLN A 42 4.02 -2.31 -6.61
C GLN A 42 3.68 -1.06 -7.43
N GLU A 43 2.52 -1.04 -8.11
CA GLU A 43 2.03 0.15 -8.81
C GLU A 43 1.89 1.33 -7.83
N CYS A 44 1.37 1.09 -6.62
CA CYS A 44 1.30 2.12 -5.60
C CYS A 44 2.68 2.66 -5.19
N GLU A 45 3.68 1.79 -5.03
CA GLU A 45 5.05 2.19 -4.69
C GLU A 45 5.67 3.06 -5.79
N GLU A 46 5.47 2.70 -7.06
CA GLU A 46 5.94 3.49 -8.21
C GLU A 46 5.33 4.90 -8.23
N LEU A 47 4.02 5.00 -8.00
CA LEU A 47 3.31 6.28 -7.93
C LEU A 47 3.83 7.15 -6.78
N ILE A 48 4.11 6.54 -5.62
CA ILE A 48 4.63 7.22 -4.43
C ILE A 48 6.10 7.64 -4.61
N ASN A 49 6.89 6.93 -5.41
CA ASN A 49 8.25 7.36 -5.74
C ASN A 49 8.29 8.57 -6.68
N ASN A 50 7.18 8.89 -7.35
CA ASN A 50 7.02 10.05 -8.22
C ASN A 50 5.83 10.91 -7.79
N LEU A 51 5.89 11.51 -6.60
CA LEU A 51 4.77 12.28 -6.05
C LEU A 51 4.44 13.51 -6.90
N ASN A 52 3.26 13.47 -7.49
CA ASN A 52 2.52 14.60 -8.02
C ASN A 52 1.03 14.38 -7.71
N ARG A 53 0.20 15.40 -7.92
CA ARG A 53 -1.23 15.33 -7.58
C ARG A 53 -1.95 14.14 -8.23
N GLU A 54 -1.71 13.89 -9.52
CA GLU A 54 -2.32 12.78 -10.25
C GLU A 54 -1.89 11.43 -9.66
N ASN A 55 -0.61 11.29 -9.32
CA ASN A 55 -0.07 10.08 -8.74
C ASN A 55 -0.57 9.84 -7.31
N VAL A 56 -0.76 10.90 -6.51
CA VAL A 56 -1.39 10.80 -5.18
C VAL A 56 -2.84 10.33 -5.32
N GLU A 57 -3.63 10.92 -6.22
CA GLU A 57 -5.03 10.52 -6.46
C GLU A 57 -5.13 9.05 -6.93
N LYS A 58 -4.22 8.61 -7.81
CA LYS A 58 -4.14 7.22 -8.28
C LYS A 58 -3.74 6.26 -7.16
N ALA A 59 -2.68 6.57 -6.42
CA ALA A 59 -2.21 5.77 -5.30
C ALA A 59 -3.31 5.63 -4.24
N LEU A 60 -4.02 6.72 -3.94
CA LEU A 60 -5.10 6.72 -2.95
C LEU A 60 -6.24 5.79 -3.37
N LYS A 61 -6.62 5.76 -4.65
CA LYS A 61 -7.62 4.82 -5.18
C LYS A 61 -7.18 3.36 -5.02
N ILE A 62 -5.93 3.06 -5.36
CA ILE A 62 -5.37 1.71 -5.25
C ILE A 62 -5.38 1.25 -3.79
N VAL A 63 -4.81 2.05 -2.89
CA VAL A 63 -4.70 1.71 -1.47
C VAL A 63 -6.08 1.61 -0.83
N THR A 64 -7.02 2.48 -1.19
CA THR A 64 -8.40 2.40 -0.67
C THR A 64 -9.08 1.09 -1.08
N ARG A 65 -8.93 0.67 -2.34
CA ARG A 65 -9.47 -0.61 -2.82
C ARG A 65 -8.84 -1.79 -2.10
N LEU A 66 -7.51 -1.82 -2.00
CA LEU A 66 -6.78 -2.87 -1.30
C LEU A 66 -7.16 -2.94 0.17
N TYR A 67 -7.30 -1.79 0.85
CA TYR A 67 -7.71 -1.72 2.24
C TYR A 67 -9.11 -2.32 2.43
N GLN A 68 -10.07 -1.95 1.59
CA GLN A 68 -11.43 -2.52 1.64
C GLN A 68 -11.44 -4.03 1.43
N GLN A 69 -10.62 -4.53 0.50
CA GLN A 69 -10.48 -5.98 0.27
C GLN A 69 -9.82 -6.68 1.47
N ALA A 70 -8.74 -6.11 2.00
CA ALA A 70 -8.00 -6.68 3.13
C ALA A 70 -8.83 -6.74 4.42
N LEU A 71 -9.78 -5.82 4.62
CA LEU A 71 -10.68 -5.85 5.78
C LEU A 71 -11.48 -7.16 5.87
N ALA A 72 -11.89 -7.73 4.74
CA ALA A 72 -12.60 -9.02 4.69
C ALA A 72 -11.73 -10.20 5.14
N TYR A 73 -10.40 -10.03 5.12
CA TYR A 73 -9.40 -11.03 5.49
C TYR A 73 -8.54 -10.58 6.68
N SER A 74 -9.05 -9.66 7.50
CA SER A 74 -8.27 -9.00 8.56
C SER A 74 -7.65 -9.94 9.59
N GLU A 75 -8.22 -11.12 9.80
CA GLU A 75 -7.65 -12.17 10.66
C GLU A 75 -6.44 -12.87 10.03
N PHE A 76 -6.35 -12.89 8.69
CA PHE A 76 -5.28 -13.54 7.93
C PHE A 76 -4.17 -12.56 7.51
N VAL A 77 -4.53 -11.31 7.22
CA VAL A 77 -3.59 -10.26 6.79
C VAL A 77 -3.63 -9.01 7.70
N PRO A 78 -3.46 -9.17 9.02
CA PRO A 78 -3.59 -8.06 9.97
C PRO A 78 -2.53 -6.96 9.73
N THR A 79 -1.32 -7.32 9.30
CA THR A 79 -0.24 -6.36 9.01
C THR A 79 -0.62 -5.50 7.82
N SER A 80 -1.13 -6.12 6.75
CA SER A 80 -1.56 -5.44 5.54
C SER A 80 -2.71 -4.49 5.83
N VAL A 81 -3.70 -4.89 6.65
CA VAL A 81 -4.81 -4.01 7.05
C VAL A 81 -4.29 -2.76 7.77
N SER A 82 -3.39 -2.93 8.74
CA SER A 82 -2.79 -1.82 9.48
C SER A 82 -1.97 -0.90 8.57
N ASN A 83 -1.11 -1.46 7.73
CA ASN A 83 -0.22 -0.71 6.87
C ASN A 83 -0.95 -0.02 5.72
N LEU A 84 -1.94 -0.67 5.09
CA LEU A 84 -2.79 -0.04 4.08
C LEU A 84 -3.57 1.14 4.66
N LYS A 85 -4.06 1.04 5.90
CA LYS A 85 -4.68 2.17 6.60
C LYS A 85 -3.68 3.32 6.79
N TYR A 86 -2.47 3.02 7.27
CA TYR A 86 -1.43 4.03 7.46
C TYR A 86 -1.07 4.75 6.15
N ILE A 87 -0.87 3.99 5.07
CA ILE A 87 -0.53 4.54 3.75
C ILE A 87 -1.69 5.40 3.22
N LYS A 88 -2.93 4.94 3.39
CA LYS A 88 -4.13 5.70 3.00
C LYS A 88 -4.19 7.03 3.74
N ASP A 89 -4.07 7.02 5.06
CA ASP A 89 -4.16 8.22 5.89
C ASP A 89 -3.02 9.21 5.57
N TRP A 90 -1.85 8.71 5.16
CA TRP A 90 -0.74 9.52 4.67
C TRP A 90 -1.03 10.14 3.29
N LEU A 91 -1.57 9.37 2.34
CA LEU A 91 -1.97 9.88 1.02
C LEU A 91 -3.08 10.93 1.11
N GLU A 92 -4.07 10.76 2.00
CA GLU A 92 -5.14 11.75 2.25
C GLU A 92 -4.61 13.06 2.83
N GLN A 93 -3.47 13.03 3.53
CA GLN A 93 -2.78 14.23 3.99
C GLN A 93 -1.97 14.89 2.87
N ALA A 94 -1.42 14.09 1.94
CA ALA A 94 -0.66 14.58 0.80
C ALA A 94 -1.54 15.18 -0.32
N GLU A 95 -2.82 14.79 -0.40
CA GLU A 95 -3.81 15.34 -1.34
C GLU A 95 -4.30 16.75 -0.97
N LYS A 96 -4.19 17.12 0.32
CA LYS A 96 -4.64 18.42 0.86
C LYS A 96 -3.57 19.50 0.76
#